data_AF-A0A4P2QU58-F1
#
_entry.id   AF-A0A4P2QU58-F1
#
_cell.length_a   1.000
_cell.length_b   1.000
_cell.length_c   1.000
_cell.angle_alpha   90.00
_cell.angle_beta   90.00
_cell.angle_gamma   90.00
#
_symmetry.space_group_name_H-M   'P 1'
#
loop_
_entity.id
_entity.type
_entity.pdbx_description
1 polymer ?
#
loop_
_entity_poly.entity_id
_entity_poly.type
_entity_poly.pdbx_seq_one_letter_code
_entity_poly.pdbx_strand_id
1 'polypeptide(L)'
;MPPRRARGAGRRGGRGGGVFDGEVFDGEGKMLRFHLVTEVAELAAMRGAWEDLMGRSDMGEPMLAPDWMLAWWRVFGAQGRSLRAALFFDGPRLVGLAPLLERRCRHRSGIPFRRLELLASGEDQADEICSCNLGVIAERGAEADVAHALADALTGAALGAWDELVLPAMRTDGALPVVLSRALRKHGIDARIEVTDASPYIPLPSSWEAYLRALSASRRYLVRRSMRDLEAWAGGALTLERARTPAELAGAREILLRLHAERWSADGRAGVFASPRFRAFHDEVMPAMLERGALDLTWLSARGEPVAALYNLVWNNKIYFYQCGRRVDLPKGLRPGIVVHAYAIRAAIEAGRREYDFLDSPCQYKLALSLSARPLVELRAARPSVNDSARRAAELAAHELRVMKRRVLATWRAAARSLGRDPADPPAPPRGEPAIAAADGASPGPAARERAASP
;
A
#
# COMPACT_ATOMS: atom_id res chain seq x y z
N MET A 1 2.41 -52.39 4.80
CA MET A 1 1.12 -52.63 4.11
C MET A 1 0.03 -52.49 5.16
N PRO A 2 -0.83 -51.45 5.06
CA PRO A 2 -1.99 -51.50 4.17
C PRO A 2 -2.31 -50.18 3.43
N PRO A 3 -3.31 -50.18 2.52
CA PRO A 3 -3.81 -49.02 1.77
C PRO A 3 -5.21 -48.54 2.25
N ARG A 4 -5.59 -47.29 1.94
CA ARG A 4 -6.86 -46.90 1.26
C ARG A 4 -7.23 -45.41 1.47
N ARG A 5 -7.77 -44.82 0.39
CA ARG A 5 -8.31 -43.47 0.24
C ARG A 5 -9.60 -43.25 1.06
N ALA A 6 -9.87 -42.00 1.42
CA ALA A 6 -11.23 -41.45 1.41
C ALA A 6 -11.21 -39.97 0.99
N ARG A 7 -12.09 -39.63 0.02
CA ARG A 7 -12.44 -38.27 -0.39
C ARG A 7 -13.39 -37.65 0.63
N GLY A 8 -13.32 -36.33 0.83
CA GLY A 8 -14.36 -35.54 1.49
C GLY A 8 -14.31 -34.10 1.01
N ALA A 9 -15.35 -33.68 0.27
CA ALA A 9 -15.57 -32.32 -0.20
C ALA A 9 -16.38 -31.52 0.83
N GLY A 10 -16.20 -30.19 0.87
CA GLY A 10 -17.29 -29.27 1.22
C GLY A 10 -17.06 -28.25 2.34
N ARG A 11 -16.91 -26.98 1.92
CA ARG A 11 -17.57 -25.77 2.46
C ARG A 11 -17.46 -25.44 3.96
N ARG A 12 -16.86 -24.28 4.27
CA ARG A 12 -17.54 -22.99 4.56
C ARG A 12 -16.52 -21.93 5.00
N GLY A 13 -16.60 -20.75 4.38
CA GLY A 13 -15.85 -19.58 4.79
C GLY A 13 -16.33 -19.06 6.15
N GLY A 14 -15.40 -18.91 7.08
CA GLY A 14 -15.55 -18.15 8.30
C GLY A 14 -14.77 -16.84 8.18
N ARG A 15 -15.45 -15.71 8.33
CA ARG A 15 -14.82 -14.43 8.65
C ARG A 15 -14.33 -14.52 10.09
N GLY A 16 -13.04 -14.58 10.30
CA GLY A 16 -12.40 -14.40 11.59
C GLY A 16 -11.20 -13.48 11.40
N GLY A 17 -11.13 -12.39 12.16
CA GLY A 17 -9.90 -11.62 12.30
C GLY A 17 -8.87 -12.51 12.96
N GLY A 18 -7.99 -13.10 12.15
CA GLY A 18 -6.92 -13.96 12.62
C GLY A 18 -5.78 -13.09 13.15
N VAL A 19 -5.50 -13.21 14.44
CA VAL A 19 -4.19 -12.81 14.99
C VAL A 19 -3.15 -13.73 14.36
N PHE A 20 -2.16 -13.14 13.69
CA PHE A 20 -1.07 -13.89 13.10
C PHE A 20 0.00 -14.15 14.18
N ASP A 21 0.02 -15.37 14.72
CA ASP A 21 1.08 -15.84 15.62
C ASP A 21 1.99 -16.80 14.85
N GLY A 22 3.14 -16.31 14.39
CA GLY A 22 4.22 -17.13 13.84
C GLY A 22 5.16 -17.62 14.94
N GLU A 23 5.62 -18.88 14.86
CA GLU A 23 6.70 -19.38 15.72
C GLU A 23 8.03 -18.76 15.27
N VAL A 24 8.68 -17.99 16.16
CA VAL A 24 9.99 -17.38 15.94
C VAL A 24 10.82 -17.58 17.22
N PHE A 25 12.08 -17.98 17.03
CA PHE A 25 13.07 -18.16 18.10
C PHE A 25 13.39 -16.80 18.77
N ASP A 26 13.12 -16.70 20.07
CA ASP A 26 13.53 -15.59 20.93
C ASP A 26 14.98 -15.85 21.38
N GLY A 27 15.98 -15.28 20.69
CA GLY A 27 17.36 -15.25 21.16
C GLY A 27 17.57 -14.20 22.26
N GLU A 28 18.51 -14.43 23.18
CA GLU A 28 18.99 -13.40 24.12
C GLU A 28 19.72 -12.31 23.32
N GLY A 29 19.13 -11.11 23.26
CA GLY A 29 19.48 -10.08 22.28
C GLY A 29 20.88 -9.50 22.47
N LYS A 30 21.59 -9.31 21.36
CA LYS A 30 22.86 -8.57 21.33
C LYS A 30 22.61 -7.09 21.63
N MET A 31 23.45 -6.47 22.45
CA MET A 31 23.31 -5.04 22.77
C MET A 31 23.74 -4.17 21.59
N LEU A 32 22.76 -3.53 20.93
CA LEU A 32 22.98 -2.61 19.81
C LEU A 32 23.07 -1.16 20.30
N ARG A 33 23.97 -0.37 19.70
CA ARG A 33 24.05 1.07 19.97
C ARG A 33 22.91 1.79 19.23
N PHE A 34 22.05 2.45 19.99
CA PHE A 34 20.95 3.26 19.47
C PHE A 34 21.40 4.70 19.17
N HIS A 35 20.89 5.26 18.07
CA HIS A 35 21.04 6.68 17.72
C HIS A 35 19.72 7.22 17.17
N LEU A 36 19.18 8.28 17.77
CA LEU A 36 17.98 8.95 17.30
C LEU A 36 18.36 10.11 16.38
N VAL A 37 17.86 10.06 15.15
CA VAL A 37 18.00 11.14 14.18
C VAL A 37 16.70 11.95 14.11
N THR A 38 16.81 13.25 14.40
CA THR A 38 15.68 14.20 14.37
C THR A 38 15.79 15.22 13.24
N GLU A 39 16.93 15.29 12.56
CA GLU A 39 17.16 16.22 11.46
C GLU A 39 17.30 15.46 10.13
N VAL A 40 16.60 15.93 9.10
CA VAL A 40 16.62 15.25 7.79
C VAL A 40 18.00 15.30 7.14
N ALA A 41 18.78 16.35 7.38
CA ALA A 41 20.14 16.47 6.84
C ALA A 41 21.05 15.34 7.36
N GLU A 42 20.90 14.98 8.64
CA GLU A 42 21.63 13.88 9.25
C GLU A 42 21.16 12.53 8.69
N LEU A 43 19.83 12.33 8.54
CA LEU A 43 19.31 11.10 7.93
C LEU A 43 19.77 10.96 6.46
N ALA A 44 19.82 12.07 5.71
CA ALA A 44 20.31 12.09 4.35
C ALA A 44 21.81 11.80 4.25
N ALA A 45 22.62 12.24 5.22
CA ALA A 45 24.04 11.92 5.29
C ALA A 45 24.29 10.40 5.48
N MET A 46 23.32 9.68 6.05
CA MET A 46 23.36 8.23 6.23
C MET A 46 22.98 7.43 4.96
N ARG A 47 22.74 8.08 3.81
CA ARG A 47 22.34 7.45 2.55
C ARG A 47 23.17 6.21 2.20
N GLY A 48 24.51 6.33 2.22
CA GLY A 48 25.39 5.22 1.84
C GLY A 48 25.23 4.00 2.76
N ALA A 49 25.21 4.23 4.08
CA ALA A 49 25.02 3.15 5.07
C ALA A 49 23.59 2.55 5.03
N TRP A 50 22.59 3.37 4.70
CA TRP A 50 21.20 2.93 4.52
C TRP A 50 21.07 2.02 3.28
N GLU A 51 21.58 2.44 2.11
CA GLU A 51 21.54 1.61 0.90
C GLU A 51 22.31 0.30 1.08
N ASP A 52 23.44 0.36 1.76
CA ASP A 52 24.26 -0.79 2.14
C ASP A 52 23.51 -1.75 3.09
N LEU A 53 22.80 -1.23 4.10
CA LEU A 53 21.90 -2.01 4.96
C LEU A 53 20.77 -2.68 4.15
N MET A 54 20.13 -1.94 3.23
CA MET A 54 19.06 -2.49 2.38
C MET A 54 19.56 -3.64 1.51
N GLY A 55 20.80 -3.56 1.00
CA GLY A 55 21.41 -4.64 0.21
C GLY A 55 21.67 -5.93 1.00
N ARG A 56 21.74 -5.85 2.34
CA ARG A 56 21.91 -7.00 3.24
C ARG A 56 20.63 -7.47 3.90
N SER A 57 19.57 -6.67 3.85
CA SER A 57 18.27 -6.98 4.43
C SER A 57 17.40 -7.79 3.47
N ASP A 58 16.47 -8.58 4.02
CA ASP A 58 15.35 -9.15 3.24
C ASP A 58 14.29 -8.08 2.88
N MET A 59 14.36 -6.89 3.50
CA MET A 59 13.49 -5.73 3.26
C MET A 59 14.10 -4.71 2.28
N GLY A 60 14.56 -5.20 1.13
CA GLY A 60 15.06 -4.35 0.04
C GLY A 60 13.96 -3.83 -0.87
N GLU A 61 13.04 -3.00 -0.37
CA GLU A 61 11.89 -2.47 -1.11
C GLU A 61 12.11 -1.04 -1.63
N PRO A 62 11.62 -0.66 -2.82
CA PRO A 62 11.86 0.69 -3.35
C PRO A 62 11.24 1.80 -2.49
N MET A 63 10.10 1.53 -1.83
CA MET A 63 9.47 2.49 -0.91
C MET A 63 10.24 2.68 0.40
N LEU A 64 11.21 1.81 0.70
CA LEU A 64 12.14 1.92 1.81
C LEU A 64 13.47 2.57 1.40
N ALA A 65 13.66 2.91 0.11
CA ALA A 65 14.89 3.53 -0.37
C ALA A 65 14.99 5.00 0.07
N PRO A 66 16.22 5.53 0.24
CA PRO A 66 16.40 6.94 0.60
C PRO A 66 15.73 7.90 -0.39
N ASP A 67 15.75 7.58 -1.68
CA ASP A 67 15.14 8.40 -2.73
C ASP A 67 13.62 8.55 -2.56
N TRP A 68 12.94 7.51 -2.07
CA TRP A 68 11.51 7.56 -1.79
C TRP A 68 11.22 8.29 -0.48
N MET A 69 11.87 7.87 0.61
CA MET A 69 11.56 8.38 1.95
C MET A 69 12.02 9.82 2.17
N LEU A 70 13.17 10.23 1.62
CA LEU A 70 13.65 11.60 1.76
C LEU A 70 12.83 12.57 0.88
N ALA A 71 12.42 12.15 -0.32
CA ALA A 71 11.48 12.93 -1.14
C ALA A 71 10.14 13.09 -0.42
N TRP A 72 9.66 12.01 0.20
CA TRP A 72 8.46 12.07 1.03
C TRP A 72 8.61 13.07 2.17
N TRP A 73 9.72 13.03 2.91
CA TRP A 73 9.94 13.96 4.02
C TRP A 73 9.98 15.42 3.56
N ARG A 74 10.60 15.73 2.41
CA ARG A 74 10.65 17.09 1.88
C ARG A 74 9.26 17.64 1.55
N VAL A 75 8.36 16.80 1.01
CA VAL A 75 6.99 17.22 0.68
C VAL A 75 6.07 17.19 1.89
N PHE A 76 6.15 16.14 2.72
CA PHE A 76 5.18 15.79 3.76
C PHE A 76 5.62 16.01 5.21
N GLY A 77 6.90 16.26 5.46
CA GLY A 77 7.46 16.45 6.80
C GLY A 77 7.02 17.76 7.49
N ALA A 78 6.65 18.80 6.75
CA ALA A 78 6.47 20.16 7.29
C ALA A 78 5.12 20.45 8.00
N GLN A 79 4.32 19.46 8.43
CA GLN A 79 2.94 19.67 8.91
C GLN A 79 2.65 18.98 10.26
N GLY A 80 3.25 19.49 11.34
CA GLY A 80 3.07 18.89 12.67
C GLY A 80 3.68 17.48 12.79
N ARG A 81 4.61 17.17 11.88
CA ARG A 81 5.45 15.98 11.91
C ARG A 81 6.85 16.36 12.37
N SER A 82 7.52 15.45 13.08
CA SER A 82 8.91 15.60 13.53
C SER A 82 9.64 14.29 13.32
N LEU A 83 10.85 14.34 12.78
CA LEU A 83 11.59 13.13 12.45
C LEU A 83 12.02 12.41 13.73
N ARG A 84 11.92 11.09 13.73
CA ARG A 84 12.27 10.21 14.85
C ARG A 84 12.96 8.93 14.34
N ALA A 85 13.79 9.05 13.31
CA ALA A 85 14.42 7.88 12.71
C ALA A 85 15.38 7.22 13.72
N ALA A 86 15.13 5.96 14.04
CA ALA A 86 15.96 5.19 14.98
C ALA A 86 16.97 4.36 14.21
N LEU A 87 18.25 4.56 14.50
CA LEU A 87 19.35 3.81 13.91
C LEU A 87 19.95 2.89 14.96
N PHE A 88 20.26 1.66 14.55
CA PHE A 88 20.82 0.62 15.41
C PHE A 88 22.15 0.14 14.83
N PHE A 89 23.20 0.22 15.65
CA PHE A 89 24.56 -0.10 15.24
C PHE A 89 25.14 -1.27 16.02
N ASP A 90 25.85 -2.14 15.30
CA ASP A 90 26.78 -3.12 15.85
C ASP A 90 28.20 -2.59 15.65
N GLY A 91 28.79 -2.03 16.70
CA GLY A 91 30.01 -1.24 16.58
C GLY A 91 29.82 -0.03 15.65
N PRO A 92 30.64 0.15 14.59
CA PRO A 92 30.47 1.23 13.61
C PRO A 92 29.41 0.93 12.53
N ARG A 93 28.91 -0.31 12.46
CA ARG A 93 28.11 -0.79 11.33
C ARG A 93 26.63 -0.61 11.61
N LEU A 94 25.90 -0.02 10.66
CA LEU A 94 24.44 0.08 10.71
C LEU A 94 23.83 -1.30 10.42
N VAL A 95 23.08 -1.83 11.38
CA VAL A 95 22.40 -3.14 11.29
C VAL A 95 20.88 -3.03 11.37
N GLY A 96 20.35 -1.86 11.76
CA GLY A 96 18.91 -1.59 11.75
C GLY A 96 18.57 -0.13 11.56
N LEU A 97 17.45 0.13 10.89
CA LEU A 97 16.87 1.45 10.69
C LEU A 97 15.34 1.35 10.83
N ALA A 98 14.77 2.00 11.84
CA ALA A 98 13.33 2.24 11.92
C ALA A 98 13.05 3.68 11.45
N PRO A 99 12.57 3.87 10.21
CA PRO A 99 12.34 5.18 9.65
C PRO A 99 11.03 5.76 10.22
N LEU A 100 11.07 6.27 11.44
CA LEU A 100 9.88 6.77 12.15
C LEU A 100 9.78 8.30 12.09
N LEU A 101 8.55 8.77 12.28
CA LEU A 101 8.21 10.16 12.56
C LEU A 101 7.19 10.24 13.70
N GLU A 102 7.22 11.33 14.43
CA GLU A 102 6.16 11.72 15.36
C GLU A 102 5.18 12.65 14.63
N ARG A 103 3.89 12.36 14.70
CA ARG A 103 2.83 13.27 14.30
C ARG A 103 1.99 13.66 15.51
N ARG A 104 1.85 14.98 15.70
CA ARG A 104 0.93 15.54 16.69
C ARG A 104 -0.45 15.66 16.07
N CYS A 105 -1.38 14.85 16.57
CA CYS A 105 -2.77 14.87 16.16
C CYS A 105 -3.67 15.23 17.35
N ARG A 106 -4.91 15.63 17.05
CA ARG A 106 -5.96 15.80 18.07
C ARG A 106 -6.95 14.66 17.88
N HIS A 107 -7.26 13.95 18.96
CA HIS A 107 -8.35 13.00 18.95
C HIS A 107 -9.69 13.73 18.76
N ARG A 108 -10.76 13.01 18.40
CA ARG A 108 -12.12 13.59 18.23
C ARG A 108 -12.63 14.35 19.45
N SER A 109 -12.08 14.07 20.63
CA SER A 109 -12.36 14.74 21.91
C SER A 109 -11.49 15.98 22.16
N GLY A 110 -10.66 16.43 21.21
CA GLY A 110 -9.77 17.58 21.34
C GLY A 110 -8.46 17.31 22.09
N ILE A 111 -8.28 16.11 22.64
CA ILE A 111 -7.11 15.69 23.41
C ILE A 111 -5.88 15.60 22.49
N PRO A 112 -4.75 16.25 22.84
CA PRO A 112 -3.51 16.15 22.08
C PRO A 112 -2.98 14.71 22.17
N PHE A 113 -2.51 14.20 21.03
CA PHE A 113 -2.13 12.80 20.87
C PHE A 113 -0.89 12.72 20.00
N ARG A 114 0.12 11.98 20.45
CA ARG A 114 1.38 11.78 19.73
C ARG A 114 1.42 10.38 19.15
N ARG A 115 1.38 10.32 17.82
CA ARG A 115 1.52 9.07 17.08
C ARG A 115 2.94 8.97 16.53
N LEU A 116 3.64 7.89 16.85
CA LEU A 116 4.78 7.45 16.08
C LEU A 116 4.28 6.62 14.89
N GLU A 117 4.68 6.98 13.68
CA GLU A 117 4.32 6.26 12.46
C GLU A 117 5.53 6.14 11.53
N LEU A 118 5.48 5.24 10.54
CA LEU A 118 6.54 5.09 9.57
C LEU A 118 6.60 6.31 8.64
N LEU A 119 7.82 6.70 8.23
CA LEU A 119 8.06 7.57 7.09
C LEU A 119 7.38 7.00 5.85
N ALA A 120 6.97 7.91 4.95
CA ALA A 120 6.17 7.58 3.77
C ALA A 120 4.77 7.02 4.10
N SER A 121 4.20 7.41 5.25
CA SER A 121 2.82 7.10 5.64
C SER A 121 2.17 8.26 6.42
N GLY A 122 0.85 8.19 6.60
CA GLY A 122 0.09 9.11 7.46
C GLY A 122 -0.27 10.45 6.79
N GLU A 123 -0.18 10.54 5.47
CA GLU A 123 -0.67 11.64 4.64
C GLU A 123 -2.19 11.79 4.75
N ASP A 124 -2.69 12.97 4.39
CA ASP A 124 -4.12 13.14 4.19
C ASP A 124 -4.58 12.33 2.99
N GLN A 125 -5.78 11.75 3.06
CA GLN A 125 -6.32 10.87 2.03
C GLN A 125 -6.33 11.50 0.62
N ALA A 126 -6.43 12.83 0.53
CA ALA A 126 -6.42 13.54 -0.74
C ALA A 126 -5.03 13.59 -1.41
N ASP A 127 -3.96 13.43 -0.63
CA ASP A 127 -2.56 13.52 -1.06
C ASP A 127 -1.80 12.19 -0.93
N GLU A 128 -2.50 11.11 -0.58
CA GLU A 128 -1.93 9.79 -0.28
C GLU A 128 -1.12 9.25 -1.45
N ILE A 129 0.13 8.86 -1.18
CA ILE A 129 1.03 8.27 -2.19
C ILE A 129 1.05 6.74 -2.17
N CYS A 130 0.24 6.10 -1.31
CA CYS A 130 0.09 4.64 -1.21
C CYS A 130 1.43 3.87 -1.14
N SER A 131 2.32 4.27 -0.22
CA SER A 131 3.53 3.50 0.03
C SER A 131 3.16 2.17 0.70
N CYS A 132 3.71 1.07 0.20
CA CYS A 132 3.49 -0.26 0.76
C CYS A 132 4.80 -1.05 0.87
N ASN A 133 4.73 -2.20 1.53
CA ASN A 133 5.90 -2.96 1.97
C ASN A 133 6.83 -2.13 2.87
N LEU A 134 6.24 -1.27 3.71
CA LEU A 134 6.96 -0.48 4.68
C LEU A 134 7.41 -1.35 5.86
N GLY A 135 8.26 -0.79 6.72
CA GLY A 135 8.67 -1.45 7.94
C GLY A 135 9.99 -0.92 8.48
N VAL A 136 10.50 -1.64 9.47
CA VAL A 136 11.86 -1.46 9.99
C VAL A 136 12.79 -2.29 9.11
N ILE A 137 13.90 -1.68 8.68
CA ILE A 137 14.94 -2.36 7.92
C ILE A 137 15.91 -2.96 8.93
N ALA A 138 16.14 -4.26 8.86
CA ALA A 138 17.12 -4.96 9.68
C ALA A 138 18.00 -5.83 8.80
N GLU A 139 19.28 -5.93 9.15
CA GLU A 139 20.20 -6.87 8.51
C GLU A 139 19.72 -8.31 8.74
N ARG A 140 19.91 -9.18 7.73
CA ARG A 140 19.58 -10.61 7.85
C ARG A 140 20.24 -11.23 9.08
N GLY A 141 19.44 -11.85 9.94
CA GLY A 141 19.87 -12.46 11.20
C GLY A 141 19.91 -11.50 12.39
N ALA A 142 19.75 -10.19 12.18
CA ALA A 142 19.69 -9.18 13.25
C ALA A 142 18.27 -8.68 13.54
N GLU A 143 17.23 -9.29 12.95
CA GLU A 143 15.83 -8.84 13.06
C GLU A 143 15.35 -8.85 14.51
N ALA A 144 15.70 -9.89 15.27
CA ALA A 144 15.32 -10.01 16.67
C ALA A 144 16.04 -8.98 17.56
N ASP A 145 17.33 -8.77 17.35
CA ASP A 145 18.13 -7.78 18.07
C ASP A 145 17.60 -6.35 17.81
N VAL A 146 17.32 -6.03 16.55
CA VAL A 146 16.73 -4.74 16.15
C VAL A 146 15.33 -4.56 16.71
N ALA A 147 14.49 -5.61 16.71
CA ALA A 147 13.15 -5.55 17.30
C ALA A 147 13.17 -5.34 18.82
N HIS A 148 14.05 -6.04 19.54
CA HIS A 148 14.23 -5.84 20.99
C HIS A 148 14.78 -4.44 21.29
N ALA A 149 15.84 -4.01 20.60
CA ALA A 149 16.42 -2.68 20.78
C ALA A 149 15.41 -1.56 20.47
N LEU A 150 14.54 -1.75 19.47
CA LEU A 150 13.46 -0.81 19.17
C LEU A 150 12.39 -0.81 20.27
N ALA A 151 12.01 -1.98 20.80
CA ALA A 151 11.08 -2.06 21.92
C ALA A 151 11.64 -1.39 23.19
N ASP A 152 12.93 -1.56 23.48
CA ASP A 152 13.63 -0.88 24.58
C ASP A 152 13.63 0.65 24.37
N ALA A 153 13.97 1.10 23.16
CA ALA A 153 13.95 2.54 22.82
C ALA A 153 12.53 3.15 22.90
N LEU A 154 11.50 2.37 22.53
CA LEU A 154 10.09 2.76 22.59
C LEU A 154 9.57 2.79 24.03
N THR A 155 9.99 1.87 24.88
CA THR A 155 9.50 1.79 26.27
C THR A 155 10.21 2.78 27.17
N GLY A 156 11.50 3.01 26.92
CA GLY A 156 12.28 4.08 27.53
C GLY A 156 11.88 5.50 27.10
N ALA A 157 12.78 6.44 27.36
CA ALA A 157 12.64 7.86 26.99
C ALA A 157 13.36 8.21 25.67
N ALA A 158 14.06 7.26 25.05
CA ALA A 158 14.98 7.51 23.95
C ALA A 158 14.29 8.01 22.67
N LEU A 159 13.08 7.52 22.37
CA LEU A 159 12.26 7.98 21.23
C LEU A 159 11.34 9.17 21.57
N GLY A 160 11.50 9.75 22.76
CA GLY A 160 10.58 10.74 23.29
C GLY A 160 9.24 10.13 23.72
N ALA A 161 8.34 11.01 24.15
CA ALA A 161 7.04 10.58 24.66
C ALA A 161 6.04 10.41 23.51
N TRP A 162 5.36 9.26 23.49
CA TRP A 162 4.40 8.87 22.46
C TRP A 162 3.22 8.13 23.09
N ASP A 163 2.06 8.18 22.42
CA ASP A 163 0.80 7.60 22.90
C ASP A 163 0.41 6.35 22.08
N GLU A 164 0.66 6.37 20.76
CA GLU A 164 0.44 5.24 19.85
C GLU A 164 1.60 5.09 18.85
N LEU A 165 1.92 3.84 18.51
CA LEU A 165 2.77 3.43 17.41
C LEU A 165 1.90 2.83 16.31
N VAL A 166 2.06 3.28 15.07
CA VAL A 166 1.37 2.74 13.89
C VAL A 166 2.39 2.42 12.82
N LEU A 167 2.58 1.14 12.52
CA LEU A 167 3.46 0.66 11.46
C LEU A 167 2.58 0.03 10.36
N PRO A 168 2.12 0.82 9.37
CA PRO A 168 1.18 0.34 8.36
C PRO A 168 1.89 -0.40 7.21
N ALA A 169 1.09 -1.10 6.40
CA ALA A 169 1.47 -1.67 5.11
C ALA A 169 2.75 -2.52 5.12
N MET A 170 2.97 -3.25 6.22
CA MET A 170 4.14 -4.12 6.39
C MET A 170 3.93 -5.48 5.72
N ARG A 171 5.04 -6.07 5.29
CA ARG A 171 5.08 -7.44 4.79
C ARG A 171 4.87 -8.45 5.91
N THR A 172 4.31 -9.60 5.54
CA THR A 172 4.02 -10.72 6.48
C THR A 172 5.04 -11.84 6.45
N ASP A 173 5.97 -11.83 5.51
CA ASP A 173 6.99 -12.86 5.34
C ASP A 173 8.29 -12.57 6.12
N GLY A 174 8.37 -11.44 6.83
CA GLY A 174 9.45 -11.11 7.74
C GLY A 174 9.10 -11.41 9.21
N ALA A 175 10.11 -11.76 10.01
CA ALA A 175 9.92 -12.03 11.45
C ALA A 175 9.66 -10.75 12.27
N LEU A 176 10.14 -9.59 11.78
CA LEU A 176 10.22 -8.36 12.57
C LEU A 176 8.87 -7.87 13.15
N PRO A 177 7.75 -7.81 12.41
CA PRO A 177 6.47 -7.41 12.99
C PRO A 177 6.06 -8.27 14.19
N VAL A 178 6.23 -9.59 14.09
CA VAL A 178 5.86 -10.55 15.13
C VAL A 178 6.78 -10.40 16.35
N VAL A 179 8.10 -10.36 16.13
CA VAL A 179 9.08 -10.22 17.22
C VAL A 179 8.92 -8.87 17.92
N LEU A 180 8.74 -7.79 17.19
CA LEU A 180 8.50 -6.45 17.76
C LEU A 180 7.21 -6.41 18.57
N SER A 181 6.12 -7.00 18.07
CA SER A 181 4.85 -7.08 18.83
C SER A 181 5.03 -7.86 20.13
N ARG A 182 5.73 -9.00 20.10
CA ARG A 182 6.04 -9.81 21.29
C ARG A 182 6.91 -9.03 22.28
N ALA A 183 7.96 -8.37 21.80
CA ALA A 183 8.84 -7.54 22.63
C ALA A 183 8.05 -6.42 23.32
N LEU A 184 7.23 -5.66 22.59
CA LEU A 184 6.39 -4.60 23.18
C LEU A 184 5.42 -5.14 24.25
N ARG A 185 4.80 -6.30 24.01
CA ARG A 185 3.92 -6.96 24.99
C ARG A 185 4.66 -7.37 26.26
N LYS A 186 5.92 -7.84 26.16
CA LYS A 186 6.76 -8.15 27.34
C LYS A 186 6.98 -6.93 28.24
N HIS A 187 6.99 -5.73 27.66
CA HIS A 187 7.05 -4.46 28.41
C HIS A 187 5.67 -3.89 28.81
N GLY A 188 4.59 -4.69 28.72
CA GLY A 188 3.25 -4.28 29.12
C GLY A 188 2.53 -3.31 28.17
N ILE A 189 3.03 -3.16 26.93
CA ILE A 189 2.38 -2.35 25.89
C ILE A 189 1.38 -3.23 25.13
N ASP A 190 0.13 -2.76 24.97
CA ASP A 190 -0.87 -3.44 24.13
C ASP A 190 -0.47 -3.26 22.66
N ALA A 191 0.11 -4.30 22.07
CA ALA A 191 0.50 -4.36 20.67
C ALA A 191 -0.32 -5.40 19.91
N ARG A 192 -0.75 -5.07 18.69
CA ARG A 192 -1.58 -5.92 17.83
C ARG A 192 -1.10 -5.83 16.39
N ILE A 193 -1.25 -6.94 15.68
CA ILE A 193 -0.99 -7.03 14.24
C ILE A 193 -2.32 -7.36 13.58
N GLU A 194 -2.74 -6.53 12.63
CA GLU A 194 -3.98 -6.71 11.88
C GLU A 194 -3.67 -6.79 10.39
N VAL A 195 -4.30 -7.73 9.68
CA VAL A 195 -4.26 -7.75 8.21
C VAL A 195 -5.17 -6.66 7.70
N THR A 196 -4.58 -5.62 7.10
CA THR A 196 -5.30 -4.43 6.64
C THR A 196 -5.54 -4.45 5.13
N ASP A 197 -4.67 -5.11 4.37
CA ASP A 197 -4.79 -5.21 2.91
C ASP A 197 -4.08 -6.46 2.34
N ALA A 198 -4.01 -6.59 1.02
CA ALA A 198 -3.21 -7.59 0.33
C ALA A 198 -2.57 -7.03 -0.94
N SER A 199 -1.38 -7.52 -1.27
CA SER A 199 -0.68 -7.25 -2.52
C SER A 199 -0.82 -8.43 -3.49
N PRO A 200 -1.58 -8.30 -4.59
CA PRO A 200 -1.63 -9.30 -5.65
C PRO A 200 -0.31 -9.30 -6.43
N TYR A 201 0.17 -10.47 -6.83
CA TYR A 201 1.40 -10.59 -7.60
C TYR A 201 1.42 -11.81 -8.53
N ILE A 202 2.41 -11.81 -9.42
CA ILE A 202 2.72 -12.88 -10.35
C ILE A 202 4.17 -13.29 -10.11
N PRO A 203 4.43 -14.48 -9.52
CA PRO A 203 5.74 -15.13 -9.70
C PRO A 203 5.91 -15.38 -11.21
N LEU A 204 6.82 -14.65 -11.85
CA LEU A 204 6.93 -14.65 -13.31
C LEU A 204 7.51 -16.00 -13.77
N PRO A 205 6.78 -16.77 -14.60
CA PRO A 205 7.26 -18.05 -15.09
C PRO A 205 8.25 -17.85 -16.24
N SER A 206 8.84 -18.95 -16.72
CA SER A 206 9.85 -18.94 -17.79
C SER A 206 9.34 -18.49 -19.17
N SER A 207 8.03 -18.38 -19.38
CA SER A 207 7.46 -17.96 -20.67
C SER A 207 6.05 -17.38 -20.55
N TRP A 208 5.68 -16.55 -21.53
CA TRP A 208 4.33 -16.00 -21.67
C TRP A 208 3.24 -17.08 -21.68
N GLU A 209 3.47 -18.18 -22.41
CA GLU A 209 2.50 -19.29 -22.46
C GLU A 209 2.38 -20.03 -21.13
N ALA A 210 3.46 -20.13 -20.34
CA ALA A 210 3.38 -20.68 -18.99
C ALA A 210 2.53 -19.79 -18.07
N TYR A 211 2.66 -18.46 -18.16
CA TYR A 211 1.80 -17.52 -17.44
C TYR A 211 0.32 -17.69 -17.82
N LEU A 212 0.01 -17.72 -19.12
CA LEU A 212 -1.37 -17.92 -19.58
C LEU A 212 -1.97 -19.25 -19.11
N ARG A 213 -1.17 -20.33 -19.08
CA ARG A 213 -1.61 -21.64 -18.55
C ARG A 213 -1.86 -21.63 -17.05
N ALA A 214 -1.11 -20.84 -16.28
CA ALA A 214 -1.30 -20.70 -14.83
C ALA A 214 -2.59 -19.94 -14.47
N LEU A 215 -3.10 -19.08 -15.36
CA LEU A 215 -4.40 -18.43 -15.19
C LEU A 215 -5.56 -19.44 -15.34
N SER A 216 -6.66 -19.18 -14.63
CA SER A 216 -7.93 -19.90 -14.85
C SER A 216 -8.42 -19.71 -16.29
N ALA A 217 -9.28 -20.62 -16.78
CA ALA A 217 -9.81 -20.55 -18.14
C ALA A 217 -10.48 -19.19 -18.47
N SER A 218 -11.24 -18.63 -17.53
CA SER A 218 -11.90 -17.34 -17.70
C SER A 218 -10.93 -16.17 -17.72
N ARG A 219 -9.91 -16.16 -16.84
CA ARG A 219 -8.87 -15.11 -16.80
C ARG A 219 -7.98 -15.17 -18.05
N ARG A 220 -7.57 -16.37 -18.47
CA ARG A 220 -6.82 -16.58 -19.71
C ARG A 220 -7.62 -16.10 -20.93
N TYR A 221 -8.92 -16.41 -20.98
CA TYR A 221 -9.80 -15.92 -22.04
C TYR A 221 -9.89 -14.39 -22.06
N LEU A 222 -10.06 -13.76 -20.89
CA LEU A 222 -10.09 -12.30 -20.76
C LEU A 222 -8.81 -11.67 -21.33
N VAL A 223 -7.63 -12.15 -20.96
CA VAL A 223 -6.35 -11.62 -21.46
C VAL A 223 -6.24 -11.77 -22.97
N ARG A 224 -6.40 -12.99 -23.50
CA ARG A 224 -6.28 -13.27 -24.94
C ARG A 224 -7.28 -12.48 -25.77
N ARG A 225 -8.54 -12.40 -25.31
CA ARG A 225 -9.59 -11.66 -26.00
C ARG A 225 -9.32 -10.16 -25.98
N SER A 226 -8.91 -9.60 -24.84
CA SER A 226 -8.60 -8.17 -24.73
C SER A 226 -7.50 -7.74 -25.69
N MET A 227 -6.43 -8.54 -25.80
CA MET A 227 -5.33 -8.27 -26.74
C MET A 227 -5.83 -8.30 -28.19
N ARG A 228 -6.50 -9.38 -28.59
CA ARG A 228 -7.03 -9.56 -29.95
C ARG A 228 -8.00 -8.45 -30.35
N ASP A 229 -8.94 -8.10 -29.48
CA ASP A 229 -9.97 -7.11 -29.77
C ASP A 229 -9.32 -5.72 -29.97
N LEU A 230 -8.29 -5.38 -29.18
CA LEU A 230 -7.57 -4.10 -29.30
C LEU A 230 -6.65 -4.06 -30.53
N GLU A 231 -5.93 -5.15 -30.84
CA GLU A 231 -5.10 -5.29 -32.05
C GLU A 231 -5.96 -5.20 -33.33
N ALA A 232 -7.10 -5.89 -33.34
CA ALA A 232 -8.05 -5.84 -34.47
C ALA A 232 -8.59 -4.42 -34.67
N TRP A 233 -8.95 -3.72 -33.59
CA TRP A 233 -9.35 -2.32 -33.68
C TRP A 233 -8.18 -1.42 -34.13
N ALA A 234 -6.96 -1.65 -33.66
CA ALA A 234 -5.79 -0.88 -34.06
C ALA A 234 -5.45 -1.05 -35.55
N GLY A 235 -5.90 -2.15 -36.18
CA GLY A 235 -5.58 -2.48 -37.57
C GLY A 235 -4.16 -3.04 -37.73
N GLY A 236 -3.56 -3.55 -36.65
CA GLY A 236 -2.17 -4.02 -36.65
C GLY A 236 -1.60 -4.23 -35.25
N ALA A 237 -0.28 -4.40 -35.18
CA ALA A 237 0.44 -4.58 -33.92
C ALA A 237 0.43 -3.30 -33.08
N LEU A 238 0.27 -3.48 -31.77
CA LEU A 238 0.39 -2.42 -30.77
C LEU A 238 1.88 -2.24 -30.40
N THR A 239 2.30 -1.00 -30.17
CA THR A 239 3.69 -0.69 -29.79
C THR A 239 3.76 -0.37 -28.29
N LEU A 240 4.61 -1.09 -27.56
CA LEU A 240 4.94 -0.75 -26.17
C LEU A 240 6.23 0.07 -26.15
N GLU A 241 6.12 1.30 -25.67
CA GLU A 241 7.21 2.26 -25.59
C GLU A 241 7.59 2.54 -24.13
N ARG A 242 8.81 3.05 -23.90
CA ARG A 242 9.38 3.28 -22.57
C ARG A 242 10.24 4.52 -22.56
N ALA A 243 10.12 5.34 -21.51
CA ALA A 243 11.04 6.45 -21.27
C ALA A 243 12.40 5.94 -20.77
N ARG A 244 13.49 6.37 -21.41
CA ARG A 244 14.88 6.01 -21.10
C ARG A 244 15.75 7.22 -20.82
N THR A 245 15.34 8.42 -21.26
CA THR A 245 16.07 9.67 -21.06
C THR A 245 15.21 10.69 -20.30
N PRO A 246 15.83 11.71 -19.66
CA PRO A 246 15.08 12.79 -19.02
C PRO A 246 14.11 13.53 -19.97
N ALA A 247 14.46 13.67 -21.25
CA ALA A 247 13.59 14.28 -22.24
C ALA A 247 12.35 13.41 -22.54
N GLU A 248 12.54 12.09 -22.70
CA GLU A 248 11.43 11.14 -22.88
C GLU A 248 10.55 11.03 -21.64
N LEU A 249 11.14 11.14 -20.44
CA LEU A 249 10.40 11.13 -19.18
C LEU A 249 9.36 12.25 -19.12
N ALA A 250 9.71 13.47 -19.54
CA ALA A 250 8.77 14.60 -19.53
C ALA A 250 7.52 14.30 -20.39
N GLY A 251 7.71 13.82 -21.62
CA GLY A 251 6.61 13.45 -22.51
C GLY A 251 5.81 12.24 -22.00
N ALA A 252 6.49 11.20 -21.52
CA ALA A 252 5.83 10.01 -20.97
C ALA A 252 5.01 10.33 -19.70
N ARG A 253 5.48 11.28 -18.88
CA ARG A 253 4.75 11.79 -17.72
C ARG A 253 3.49 12.53 -18.15
N GLU A 254 3.57 13.38 -19.16
CA GLU A 254 2.38 14.06 -19.70
C GLU A 254 1.33 13.06 -20.19
N ILE A 255 1.75 12.01 -20.92
CA ILE A 255 0.88 10.92 -21.36
C ILE A 255 0.20 10.25 -20.15
N LEU A 256 0.95 9.88 -19.12
CA LEU A 256 0.41 9.27 -17.91
C LEU A 256 -0.63 10.17 -17.23
N LEU A 257 -0.29 11.44 -17.00
CA LEU A 257 -1.16 12.41 -16.31
C LEU A 257 -2.46 12.62 -17.09
N ARG A 258 -2.37 12.80 -18.42
CA ARG A 258 -3.53 12.96 -19.31
C ARG A 258 -4.45 11.74 -19.25
N LEU A 259 -3.90 10.56 -19.52
CA LEU A 259 -4.66 9.30 -19.55
C LEU A 259 -5.21 8.90 -18.17
N HIS A 260 -4.55 9.31 -17.09
CA HIS A 260 -5.06 9.12 -15.74
C HIS A 260 -6.23 10.06 -15.46
N ALA A 261 -6.10 11.34 -15.80
CA ALA A 261 -7.16 12.33 -15.62
C ALA A 261 -8.42 11.97 -16.41
N GLU A 262 -8.29 11.57 -17.68
CA GLU A 262 -9.41 11.12 -18.51
C GLU A 262 -10.21 9.99 -17.85
N ARG A 263 -9.51 8.97 -17.35
CA ARG A 263 -10.11 7.83 -16.65
C ARG A 263 -10.94 8.27 -15.45
N TRP A 264 -10.36 9.07 -14.56
CA TRP A 264 -11.02 9.43 -13.30
C TRP A 264 -12.14 10.45 -13.49
N SER A 265 -11.98 11.38 -14.44
CA SER A 265 -13.04 12.33 -14.81
C SER A 265 -14.27 11.62 -15.36
N ALA A 266 -14.09 10.55 -16.15
CA ALA A 266 -15.20 9.72 -16.63
C ALA A 266 -15.96 9.02 -15.47
N ASP A 267 -15.28 8.76 -14.36
CA ASP A 267 -15.85 8.19 -13.13
C ASP A 267 -16.35 9.28 -12.15
N GLY A 268 -16.40 10.56 -12.56
CA GLY A 268 -16.85 11.69 -11.74
C GLY A 268 -15.95 12.00 -10.55
N ARG A 269 -14.65 11.66 -10.63
CA ARG A 269 -13.70 11.79 -9.52
C ARG A 269 -12.42 12.51 -9.97
N ALA A 270 -11.76 13.18 -9.04
CA ALA A 270 -10.38 13.61 -9.24
C ALA A 270 -9.45 12.39 -9.07
N GLY A 271 -8.54 12.18 -10.02
CA GLY A 271 -7.45 11.22 -9.87
C GLY A 271 -6.38 11.72 -8.90
N VAL A 272 -5.49 10.84 -8.43
CA VAL A 272 -4.47 11.21 -7.41
C VAL A 272 -3.49 12.30 -7.89
N PHE A 273 -3.23 12.36 -9.21
CA PHE A 273 -2.40 13.42 -9.81
C PHE A 273 -3.04 14.82 -9.78
N ALA A 274 -4.30 14.95 -9.34
CA ALA A 274 -4.89 16.26 -9.07
C ALA A 274 -4.27 16.92 -7.82
N SER A 275 -3.75 16.14 -6.87
CA SER A 275 -3.04 16.67 -5.71
C SER A 275 -1.73 17.35 -6.13
N PRO A 276 -1.50 18.63 -5.75
CA PRO A 276 -0.21 19.29 -5.95
C PRO A 276 0.93 18.60 -5.20
N ARG A 277 0.64 18.03 -4.03
CA ARG A 277 1.66 17.38 -3.17
C ARG A 277 2.05 16.01 -3.72
N PHE A 278 1.08 15.23 -4.20
CA PHE A 278 1.35 13.99 -4.93
C PHE A 278 2.22 14.25 -6.17
N ARG A 279 1.93 15.31 -6.94
CA ARG A 279 2.74 15.70 -8.09
C ARG A 279 4.16 16.11 -7.70
N ALA A 280 4.31 16.99 -6.72
CA ALA A 280 5.61 17.44 -6.23
C ALA A 280 6.49 16.26 -5.77
N PHE A 281 5.90 15.29 -5.08
CA PHE A 281 6.61 14.07 -4.68
C PHE A 281 7.13 13.30 -5.90
N HIS A 282 6.28 13.05 -6.91
CA HIS A 282 6.71 12.31 -8.11
C HIS A 282 7.58 13.13 -9.06
N ASP A 283 7.55 14.46 -8.99
CA ASP A 283 8.51 15.34 -9.67
C ASP A 283 9.95 15.15 -9.14
N GLU A 284 10.11 14.75 -7.88
CA GLU A 284 11.41 14.38 -7.31
C GLU A 284 11.75 12.90 -7.57
N VAL A 285 10.79 11.99 -7.36
CA VAL A 285 11.06 10.55 -7.38
C VAL A 285 11.28 10.01 -8.80
N MET A 286 10.50 10.44 -9.79
CA MET A 286 10.62 9.89 -11.14
C MET A 286 12.01 10.12 -11.76
N PRO A 287 12.60 11.33 -11.74
CA PRO A 287 13.96 11.55 -12.27
C PRO A 287 15.02 10.74 -11.51
N ALA A 288 14.94 10.69 -10.18
CA ALA A 288 15.89 9.92 -9.36
C ALA A 288 15.81 8.41 -9.68
N MET A 289 14.59 7.87 -9.86
CA MET A 289 14.42 6.47 -10.24
C MET A 289 14.87 6.20 -11.68
N LEU A 290 14.73 7.16 -12.60
CA LEU A 290 15.23 7.03 -13.96
C LEU A 290 16.76 6.95 -13.98
N GLU A 291 17.44 7.85 -13.26
CA GLU A 291 18.92 7.87 -13.16
C GLU A 291 19.48 6.55 -12.63
N ARG A 292 18.77 5.93 -11.68
CA ARG A 292 19.11 4.60 -11.13
C ARG A 292 18.79 3.43 -12.05
N GLY A 293 18.11 3.65 -13.19
CA GLY A 293 17.55 2.59 -14.03
C GLY A 293 16.42 1.80 -13.36
N ALA A 294 15.81 2.38 -12.32
CA ALA A 294 14.72 1.79 -11.53
C ALA A 294 13.32 2.26 -11.98
N LEU A 295 13.21 3.26 -12.85
CA LEU A 295 11.92 3.70 -13.40
C LEU A 295 11.54 2.87 -14.63
N ASP A 296 10.31 2.36 -14.65
CA ASP A 296 9.69 1.75 -15.82
C ASP A 296 8.37 2.47 -16.13
N LEU A 297 8.50 3.63 -16.79
CA LEU A 297 7.38 4.41 -17.30
C LEU A 297 7.13 4.04 -18.76
N THR A 298 6.05 3.32 -19.01
CA THR A 298 5.71 2.73 -20.32
C THR A 298 4.34 3.17 -20.80
N TRP A 299 4.16 3.22 -22.12
CA TRP A 299 2.86 3.44 -22.73
C TRP A 299 2.65 2.53 -23.93
N LEU A 300 1.39 2.20 -24.16
CA LEU A 300 0.94 1.40 -25.29
C LEU A 300 0.33 2.34 -26.32
N SER A 301 0.85 2.30 -27.53
CA SER A 301 0.39 3.11 -28.65
C SER A 301 -0.40 2.25 -29.65
N ALA A 302 -1.52 2.80 -30.13
CA ALA A 302 -2.36 2.22 -31.17
C ALA A 302 -2.76 3.32 -32.15
N ARG A 303 -2.65 3.05 -33.47
CA ARG A 303 -2.93 4.04 -34.51
C ARG A 303 -2.13 5.35 -34.34
N GLY A 304 -0.88 5.25 -33.87
CA GLY A 304 0.00 6.39 -33.61
C GLY A 304 -0.26 7.15 -32.31
N GLU A 305 -1.25 6.75 -31.51
CA GLU A 305 -1.67 7.49 -30.31
C GLU A 305 -1.54 6.63 -29.04
N PRO A 306 -1.08 7.19 -27.90
CA PRO A 306 -1.07 6.50 -26.62
C PRO A 306 -2.49 6.16 -26.14
N VAL A 307 -2.76 4.88 -25.88
CA VAL A 307 -4.06 4.37 -25.39
C VAL A 307 -4.05 3.96 -23.92
N ALA A 308 -2.88 3.61 -23.37
CA ALA A 308 -2.71 3.31 -21.96
C ALA A 308 -1.26 3.54 -21.53
N ALA A 309 -1.05 3.84 -20.25
CA ALA A 309 0.26 4.04 -19.66
C ALA A 309 0.37 3.36 -18.31
N LEU A 310 1.57 2.88 -17.98
CA LEU A 310 1.94 2.29 -16.71
C LEU A 310 3.17 3.01 -16.15
N TYR A 311 3.06 3.41 -14.89
CA TYR A 311 4.19 3.82 -14.06
C TYR A 311 4.52 2.66 -13.13
N ASN A 312 5.66 2.03 -13.40
CA ASN A 312 6.22 0.97 -12.57
C ASN A 312 7.59 1.37 -12.01
N LEU A 313 7.99 0.69 -10.94
CA LEU A 313 9.37 0.66 -10.46
C LEU A 313 9.97 -0.73 -10.71
N VAL A 314 11.25 -0.77 -11.05
CA VAL A 314 12.04 -2.00 -11.19
C VAL A 314 13.07 -2.02 -10.08
N TRP A 315 12.93 -2.97 -9.16
CA TRP A 315 13.80 -3.07 -8.00
C TRP A 315 14.07 -4.53 -7.67
N ASN A 316 15.31 -4.91 -7.37
CA ASN A 316 15.68 -6.28 -7.01
C ASN A 316 15.12 -7.34 -7.99
N ASN A 317 15.24 -7.10 -9.30
CA ASN A 317 14.70 -7.96 -10.36
C ASN A 317 13.18 -8.21 -10.33
N LYS A 318 12.42 -7.30 -9.72
CA LYS A 318 10.97 -7.34 -9.60
C LYS A 318 10.38 -6.03 -10.15
N ILE A 319 9.19 -6.13 -10.74
CA ILE A 319 8.38 -4.98 -11.17
C ILE A 319 7.33 -4.68 -10.12
N TYR A 320 7.20 -3.40 -9.76
CA TYR A 320 6.23 -2.86 -8.84
C TYR A 320 5.31 -1.92 -9.63
N PHE A 321 4.10 -2.38 -9.94
CA PHE A 321 3.12 -1.57 -10.61
C PHE A 321 2.55 -0.51 -9.66
N TYR A 322 2.88 0.75 -9.91
CA TYR A 322 2.48 1.85 -9.03
C TYR A 322 1.19 2.51 -9.50
N GLN A 323 1.15 3.09 -10.71
CA GLN A 323 -0.02 3.80 -11.23
C GLN A 323 -0.25 3.57 -12.72
N CYS A 324 -1.49 3.74 -13.18
CA CYS A 324 -1.84 3.65 -14.61
C CYS A 324 -2.77 4.77 -15.07
N GLY A 325 -2.78 4.98 -16.38
CA GLY A 325 -3.75 5.79 -17.11
C GLY A 325 -4.26 5.03 -18.33
N ARG A 326 -5.48 5.32 -18.78
CA ARG A 326 -6.02 4.76 -20.03
C ARG A 326 -7.03 5.69 -20.69
N ARG A 327 -7.12 5.60 -22.01
CA ARG A 327 -8.21 6.21 -22.76
C ARG A 327 -9.55 5.60 -22.39
N VAL A 328 -10.58 6.43 -22.40
CA VAL A 328 -11.98 6.06 -22.13
C VAL A 328 -12.87 6.20 -23.36
N ASP A 329 -12.44 6.94 -24.37
CA ASP A 329 -13.12 7.24 -25.62
C ASP A 329 -12.91 6.15 -26.70
N LEU A 330 -12.77 4.89 -26.26
CA LEU A 330 -12.62 3.74 -27.15
C LEU A 330 -13.95 2.99 -27.31
N PRO A 331 -14.15 2.26 -28.43
CA PRO A 331 -15.30 1.39 -28.60
C PRO A 331 -15.55 0.47 -27.41
N LYS A 332 -16.84 0.29 -27.07
CA LYS A 332 -17.27 -0.58 -25.97
C LYS A 332 -16.68 -1.98 -26.12
N GLY A 333 -16.16 -2.52 -25.01
CA GLY A 333 -15.57 -3.85 -24.96
C GLY A 333 -14.04 -3.87 -25.11
N LEU A 334 -13.42 -2.80 -25.62
CA LEU A 334 -11.97 -2.67 -25.63
C LEU A 334 -11.42 -2.41 -24.22
N ARG A 335 -10.31 -3.06 -23.89
CA ARG A 335 -9.73 -3.05 -22.53
C ARG A 335 -8.26 -2.63 -22.56
N PRO A 336 -7.94 -1.37 -22.95
CA PRO A 336 -6.55 -0.93 -23.09
C PRO A 336 -5.73 -1.10 -21.80
N GLY A 337 -6.35 -0.95 -20.62
CA GLY A 337 -5.71 -1.20 -19.33
C GLY A 337 -5.28 -2.66 -19.13
N ILE A 338 -6.10 -3.64 -19.53
CA ILE A 338 -5.72 -5.06 -19.46
C ILE A 338 -4.60 -5.37 -20.46
N VAL A 339 -4.68 -4.80 -21.66
CA VAL A 339 -3.71 -5.05 -22.72
C VAL A 339 -2.33 -4.50 -22.37
N VAL A 340 -2.23 -3.26 -21.85
CA VAL A 340 -0.92 -2.71 -21.46
C VAL A 340 -0.25 -3.53 -20.36
N HIS A 341 -1.01 -4.04 -19.38
CA HIS A 341 -0.45 -4.97 -18.39
C HIS A 341 -0.02 -6.30 -19.01
N ALA A 342 -0.79 -6.86 -19.94
CA ALA A 342 -0.41 -8.09 -20.64
C ALA A 342 0.92 -7.93 -21.38
N TYR A 343 1.10 -6.80 -22.08
CA TYR A 343 2.36 -6.46 -22.77
C TYR A 343 3.51 -6.24 -21.76
N ALA A 344 3.27 -5.52 -20.66
CA ALA A 344 4.27 -5.29 -19.64
C ALA A 344 4.70 -6.59 -18.93
N ILE A 345 3.77 -7.48 -18.60
CA ILE A 345 4.05 -8.80 -18.02
C ILE A 345 4.86 -9.66 -19.00
N ARG A 346 4.48 -9.66 -20.29
CA ARG A 346 5.23 -10.37 -21.33
C ARG A 346 6.67 -9.85 -21.42
N ALA A 347 6.85 -8.54 -21.51
CA ALA A 347 8.17 -7.92 -21.54
C ALA A 347 8.99 -8.21 -20.27
N ALA A 348 8.35 -8.29 -19.10
CA ALA A 348 8.99 -8.65 -17.84
C ALA A 348 9.50 -10.10 -17.84
N ILE A 349 8.71 -11.04 -18.38
CA ILE A 349 9.11 -12.44 -18.53
C ILE A 349 10.30 -12.55 -19.50
N GLU A 350 10.21 -11.88 -20.65
CA GLU A 350 11.28 -11.86 -21.67
C GLU A 350 12.58 -11.25 -21.12
N ALA A 351 12.48 -10.28 -20.20
CA ALA A 351 13.61 -9.68 -19.49
C ALA A 351 14.11 -10.51 -18.29
N GLY A 352 13.57 -11.72 -18.04
CA GLY A 352 14.01 -12.59 -16.94
C GLY A 352 13.70 -12.03 -15.54
N ARG A 353 12.68 -11.17 -15.41
CA ARG A 353 12.25 -10.66 -14.10
C ARG A 353 11.64 -11.78 -13.28
N ARG A 354 11.83 -11.73 -11.95
CA ARG A 354 11.34 -12.76 -11.04
C ARG A 354 9.85 -12.62 -10.73
N GLU A 355 9.34 -11.39 -10.71
CA GLU A 355 8.02 -11.10 -10.19
C GLU A 355 7.44 -9.79 -10.75
N TYR A 356 6.12 -9.77 -10.92
CA TYR A 356 5.32 -8.58 -11.19
C TYR A 356 4.31 -8.41 -10.04
N ASP A 357 4.45 -7.35 -9.25
CA ASP A 357 3.67 -7.07 -8.05
C ASP A 357 2.79 -5.84 -8.28
N PHE A 358 1.50 -5.99 -7.99
CA PHE A 358 0.49 -4.97 -8.23
C PHE A 358 0.33 -4.00 -7.06
N LEU A 359 1.22 -4.06 -6.07
CA LEU A 359 1.15 -3.32 -4.81
C LEU A 359 -0.18 -3.59 -4.08
N ASP A 360 -0.53 -2.72 -3.14
CA ASP A 360 -1.73 -2.83 -2.32
C ASP A 360 -3.06 -2.69 -3.10
N SER A 361 -4.19 -2.71 -2.39
CA SER A 361 -5.54 -2.52 -2.96
C SER A 361 -5.91 -3.54 -4.06
N PRO A 362 -6.33 -4.78 -3.69
CA PRO A 362 -6.63 -5.87 -4.61
C PRO A 362 -7.95 -5.63 -5.36
N CYS A 363 -7.88 -4.86 -6.44
CA CYS A 363 -9.02 -4.57 -7.29
C CYS A 363 -9.22 -5.61 -8.39
N GLN A 364 -10.37 -5.58 -9.07
CA GLN A 364 -10.80 -6.66 -9.97
C GLN A 364 -9.78 -6.96 -11.08
N TYR A 365 -9.17 -5.95 -11.71
CA TYR A 365 -8.21 -6.20 -12.79
C TYR A 365 -6.87 -6.74 -12.29
N LYS A 366 -6.38 -6.26 -11.13
CA LYS A 366 -5.16 -6.79 -10.48
C LYS A 366 -5.35 -8.28 -10.17
N LEU A 367 -6.49 -8.64 -9.58
CA LEU A 367 -6.86 -10.03 -9.27
C LEU A 367 -7.11 -10.90 -10.52
N ALA A 368 -7.56 -10.30 -11.63
CA ALA A 368 -7.76 -11.02 -12.88
C ALA A 368 -6.43 -11.41 -13.55
N LEU A 369 -5.37 -10.65 -13.30
CA LEU A 369 -4.03 -10.86 -13.86
C LEU A 369 -3.10 -11.59 -12.89
N SER A 370 -3.31 -11.47 -11.57
CA SER A 370 -2.45 -12.09 -10.57
C SER A 370 -2.62 -13.61 -10.48
N LEU A 371 -1.55 -14.26 -10.03
CA LEU A 371 -1.54 -15.70 -9.71
C LEU A 371 -1.66 -15.96 -8.21
N SER A 372 -1.23 -15.01 -7.39
CA SER A 372 -1.27 -15.08 -5.93
C SER A 372 -1.48 -13.70 -5.31
N ALA A 373 -1.63 -13.65 -3.98
CA ALA A 373 -1.66 -12.43 -3.20
C ALA A 373 -0.99 -12.65 -1.84
N ARG A 374 -0.27 -11.64 -1.33
CA ARG A 374 0.31 -11.65 0.02
C ARG A 374 -0.46 -10.69 0.92
N PRO A 375 -0.77 -11.06 2.17
CA PRO A 375 -1.37 -10.12 3.10
C PRO A 375 -0.35 -9.03 3.49
N LEU A 376 -0.87 -7.81 3.63
CA LEU A 376 -0.19 -6.68 4.25
C LEU A 376 -0.77 -6.49 5.64
N VAL A 377 0.10 -6.21 6.60
CA VAL A 377 -0.28 -6.04 8.01
C VAL A 377 0.06 -4.64 8.52
N GLU A 378 -0.71 -4.23 9.51
CA GLU A 378 -0.42 -3.06 10.33
C GLU A 378 -0.13 -3.53 11.75
N LEU A 379 0.99 -3.08 12.31
CA LEU A 379 1.26 -3.22 13.75
C LEU A 379 0.84 -1.92 14.43
N ARG A 380 -0.10 -2.03 15.38
CA ARG A 380 -0.44 -0.95 16.29
C ARG A 380 0.01 -1.28 17.68
N ALA A 381 0.59 -0.32 18.38
CA ALA A 381 0.84 -0.44 19.80
C ALA A 381 0.41 0.83 20.52
N ALA A 382 -0.18 0.70 21.70
CA ALA A 382 -0.58 1.84 22.51
C ALA A 382 -0.04 1.72 23.93
N ARG A 383 0.57 2.81 24.43
CA ARG A 383 0.95 2.86 25.84
C ARG A 383 -0.33 2.94 26.68
N PRO A 384 -0.45 2.17 27.78
CA PRO A 384 -1.54 2.35 28.72
C PRO A 384 -1.46 3.76 29.32
N SER A 385 -2.31 4.66 28.83
CA SER A 385 -2.47 6.01 29.37
C SER A 385 -3.95 6.34 29.49
N VAL A 386 -4.30 7.33 30.31
CA VAL A 386 -5.67 7.83 30.43
C VAL A 386 -6.23 8.24 29.04
N ASN A 387 -5.36 8.76 28.16
CA ASN A 387 -5.70 9.12 26.79
C ASN A 387 -5.99 7.90 25.91
N ASP A 388 -5.29 6.78 26.10
CA ASP A 388 -5.53 5.54 25.36
C ASP A 388 -6.81 4.82 25.81
N SER A 389 -7.14 4.85 27.11
CA SER A 389 -8.45 4.36 27.59
C SER A 389 -9.61 5.16 26.97
N ALA A 390 -9.47 6.48 26.87
CA ALA A 390 -10.44 7.35 26.20
C ALA A 390 -10.52 7.09 24.68
N ARG A 391 -9.38 6.84 24.02
CA ARG A 391 -9.32 6.43 22.60
C ARG A 391 -10.02 5.11 22.37
N ARG A 392 -9.69 4.06 23.14
CA ARG A 392 -10.31 2.73 23.03
C ARG A 392 -11.82 2.81 23.20
N ALA A 393 -12.30 3.57 24.18
CA ALA A 393 -13.73 3.80 24.37
C ALA A 393 -14.37 4.51 23.16
N ALA A 394 -13.70 5.53 22.60
CA ALA A 394 -14.22 6.26 21.44
C ALA A 394 -14.17 5.46 20.13
N GLU A 395 -13.16 4.64 19.92
CA GLU A 395 -13.06 3.74 18.77
C GLU A 395 -14.09 2.61 18.84
N LEU A 396 -14.31 2.02 20.03
CA LEU A 396 -15.39 1.07 20.28
C LEU A 396 -16.75 1.72 20.03
N ALA A 397 -16.99 2.92 20.55
CA ALA A 397 -18.23 3.67 20.31
C ALA A 397 -18.43 3.98 18.82
N ALA A 398 -17.37 4.40 18.10
CA ALA A 398 -17.42 4.65 16.66
C ALA A 398 -17.62 3.36 15.85
N HIS A 399 -17.05 2.23 16.28
CA HIS A 399 -17.27 0.92 15.69
C HIS A 399 -18.71 0.46 15.87
N GLU A 400 -19.26 0.54 17.09
CA GLU A 400 -20.65 0.23 17.39
C GLU A 400 -21.62 1.12 16.61
N LEU A 401 -21.35 2.44 16.52
CA LEU A 401 -22.15 3.34 15.68
C LEU A 401 -22.11 2.96 14.20
N ARG A 402 -20.97 2.50 13.68
CA ARG A 402 -20.84 2.02 12.29
C ARG A 402 -21.60 0.71 12.08
N VAL A 403 -21.55 -0.21 13.03
CA VAL A 403 -22.29 -1.49 12.99
C VAL A 403 -23.80 -1.24 13.09
N MET A 404 -24.22 -0.33 13.97
CA MET A 404 -25.61 0.07 14.14
C MET A 404 -26.15 0.79 12.89
N LYS A 405 -25.41 1.77 12.33
CA LYS A 405 -25.75 2.42 11.05
C LYS A 405 -25.88 1.39 9.92
N ARG A 406 -25.00 0.39 9.85
CA ARG A 406 -25.08 -0.70 8.84
C ARG A 406 -26.30 -1.60 9.04
N ARG A 407 -26.67 -1.93 10.29
CA ARG A 407 -27.88 -2.69 10.61
C ARG A 407 -29.14 -1.91 10.24
N VAL A 408 -29.23 -0.64 10.64
CA VAL A 408 -30.37 0.25 10.31
C VAL A 408 -30.52 0.40 8.79
N LEU A 409 -29.42 0.65 8.05
CA LEU A 409 -29.44 0.71 6.58
C LEU A 409 -29.83 -0.62 5.92
N ALA A 410 -29.47 -1.77 6.50
CA ALA A 410 -29.86 -3.07 6.00
C ALA A 410 -31.36 -3.35 6.23
N THR A 411 -31.89 -3.01 7.40
CA THR A 411 -33.33 -3.13 7.73
C THR A 411 -34.16 -2.18 6.86
N TRP A 412 -33.69 -0.96 6.63
CA TRP A 412 -34.36 0.02 5.77
C TRP A 412 -34.40 -0.42 4.29
N ARG A 413 -33.29 -0.97 3.78
CA ARG A 413 -33.22 -1.55 2.42
C ARG A 413 -34.04 -2.82 2.24
N ALA A 414 -34.34 -3.55 3.32
CA ALA A 414 -35.25 -4.69 3.31
C ALA A 414 -36.71 -4.23 3.30
N ALA A 415 -37.06 -3.21 4.11
CA ALA A 415 -38.40 -2.61 4.16
C ALA A 415 -38.77 -1.85 2.88
N ALA A 416 -37.81 -1.14 2.26
CA ALA A 416 -38.02 -0.44 0.99
C ALA A 416 -38.33 -1.40 -0.18
N ARG A 417 -37.72 -2.60 -0.17
CA ARG A 417 -37.98 -3.65 -1.17
C ARG A 417 -39.36 -4.31 -1.01
N SER A 418 -39.86 -4.45 0.22
CA SER A 418 -41.23 -4.97 0.45
C SER A 418 -42.33 -3.96 0.10
N LEU A 419 -41.99 -2.68 -0.04
CA LEU A 419 -42.93 -1.58 -0.32
C LEU A 419 -42.83 -1.03 -1.76
N GLY A 420 -42.00 -1.63 -2.62
CA GLY A 420 -41.90 -1.27 -4.04
C GLY A 420 -41.32 0.12 -4.34
N ARG A 421 -40.53 0.72 -3.43
CA ARG A 421 -39.89 2.03 -3.65
C ARG A 421 -38.41 1.90 -4.05
N ASP A 422 -37.97 2.79 -4.93
CA ASP A 422 -36.57 2.89 -5.39
C ASP A 422 -35.64 3.33 -4.24
N PRO A 423 -34.51 2.63 -3.94
CA PRO A 423 -33.66 2.90 -2.79
C PRO A 423 -32.85 4.22 -2.81
N ALA A 424 -33.03 5.06 -3.83
CA ALA A 424 -32.20 6.24 -4.07
C ALA A 424 -32.63 7.50 -3.30
N ASP A 425 -33.77 7.50 -2.60
CA ASP A 425 -34.31 8.70 -1.96
C ASP A 425 -34.42 8.51 -0.41
N PRO A 426 -33.55 9.14 0.40
CA PRO A 426 -33.64 9.07 1.86
C PRO A 426 -34.78 9.95 2.40
N PRO A 427 -35.43 9.57 3.52
CA PRO A 427 -36.51 10.37 4.08
C PRO A 427 -35.99 11.70 4.64
N ALA A 428 -36.72 12.79 4.42
CA ALA A 428 -36.44 14.08 5.02
C ALA A 428 -36.54 14.00 6.56
N PRO A 429 -35.64 14.67 7.31
CA PRO A 429 -35.70 14.66 8.77
C PRO A 429 -36.96 15.39 9.29
N PRO A 430 -37.49 14.99 10.46
CA PRO A 430 -38.61 15.70 11.08
C PRO A 430 -38.20 17.13 11.45
N ARG A 431 -39.08 18.09 11.14
CA ARG A 431 -38.87 19.52 11.43
C ARG A 431 -39.03 19.77 12.93
N GLY A 432 -37.92 20.09 13.61
CA GLY A 432 -37.94 20.64 14.96
C GLY A 432 -36.67 20.32 15.75
N GLU A 433 -35.63 21.15 15.62
CA GLU A 433 -34.65 21.59 16.66
C GLU A 433 -33.35 22.13 16.02
N PRO A 434 -32.64 23.08 16.67
CA PRO A 434 -31.72 23.99 15.99
C PRO A 434 -30.32 23.43 15.77
N ALA A 435 -29.66 23.96 14.74
CA ALA A 435 -28.37 23.54 14.22
C ALA A 435 -27.22 23.66 15.25
N ILE A 436 -26.58 22.54 15.54
CA ILE A 436 -25.20 22.49 16.02
C ILE A 436 -24.35 22.01 14.85
N ALA A 437 -23.42 22.86 14.41
CA ALA A 437 -22.50 22.58 13.32
C ALA A 437 -21.61 21.38 13.64
N ALA A 438 -21.88 20.25 13.00
CA ALA A 438 -21.03 19.07 13.02
C ALA A 438 -20.11 19.07 11.80
N ALA A 439 -18.81 19.24 12.04
CA ALA A 439 -17.75 18.98 11.07
C ALA A 439 -17.57 17.45 10.91
N ASP A 440 -18.39 16.86 10.04
CA ASP A 440 -18.36 15.42 9.76
C ASP A 440 -17.44 15.11 8.55
N GLY A 441 -16.15 14.97 8.83
CA GLY A 441 -15.17 14.36 7.94
C GLY A 441 -15.13 12.84 8.13
N ALA A 442 -16.11 12.13 7.60
CA ALA A 442 -16.12 10.66 7.59
C ALA A 442 -16.72 10.12 6.28
N SER A 443 -15.97 10.28 5.19
CA SER A 443 -16.24 9.55 3.95
C SER A 443 -15.77 8.09 4.06
N PRO A 444 -16.51 7.12 3.50
CA PRO A 444 -16.10 5.71 3.53
C PRO A 444 -14.84 5.47 2.69
N GLY A 445 -13.91 4.68 3.24
CA GLY A 445 -12.62 4.35 2.67
C GLY A 445 -12.64 3.62 1.31
N PRO A 446 -11.49 3.54 0.62
CA PRO A 446 -11.38 3.16 -0.79
C PRO A 446 -11.84 1.73 -1.09
N ALA A 447 -11.75 0.80 -0.14
CA ALA A 447 -12.24 -0.58 -0.30
C ALA A 447 -13.77 -0.69 -0.48
N ALA A 448 -14.53 0.36 -0.16
CA ALA A 448 -15.97 0.46 -0.46
C ALA A 448 -16.25 1.12 -1.82
N ARG A 449 -15.27 1.81 -2.40
CA ARG A 449 -15.42 2.63 -3.60
C ARG A 449 -15.00 1.93 -4.90
N GLU A 450 -14.27 0.81 -4.82
CA GLU A 450 -13.96 -0.05 -5.97
C GLU A 450 -15.04 -1.09 -6.30
N ARG A 451 -15.96 -1.39 -5.38
CA ARG A 451 -17.02 -2.40 -5.59
C ARG A 451 -18.10 -1.98 -6.60
N ALA A 452 -18.11 -0.73 -7.04
CA ALA A 452 -19.13 -0.19 -7.93
C ALA A 452 -18.65 0.00 -9.38
N ALA A 453 -17.41 -0.36 -9.72
CA ALA A 453 -16.83 -0.10 -11.04
C ALA A 453 -16.34 -1.39 -11.72
N SER A 454 -17.28 -2.16 -12.24
CA SER A 454 -17.11 -3.04 -13.42
C SER A 454 -18.51 -3.42 -13.89
N PRO A 455 -18.82 -3.37 -15.20
CA PRO A 455 -17.97 -3.18 -16.38
C PRO A 455 -17.61 -1.73 -16.70
#